data_AF-A0A3M5WF09-F1
#
_entry.id   AF-A0A3M5WF09-F1
#
_cell.length_a   1.000
_cell.length_b   1.000
_cell.length_c   1.000
_cell.angle_alpha   90.00
_cell.angle_beta   90.00
_cell.angle_gamma   90.00
#
_symmetry.space_group_name_H-M   'P 1'
#
loop_
_entity.id
_entity.type
_entity.pdbx_description
1 polymer ?
#
loop_
_entity_poly.entity_id
_entity_poly.type
_entity_poly.pdbx_seq_one_letter_code
_entity_poly.pdbx_strand_id
1 'polypeptide(L)' 'EPNTNLTINTNRRTYLIELKLVERTQDSTYLLRFTYPEPPKKSGAARRDPGNPCEGPVQNGPYQKRSNEESRSIA' A
#
# COMPACT_ATOMS: atom_id res chain seq x y z
N GLU A 1 37.74 8.40 -20.48
CA GLU A 1 37.28 7.39 -19.51
C GLU A 1 35.78 7.18 -19.69
N PRO A 2 35.31 5.95 -19.89
CA PRO A 2 33.89 5.66 -20.13
C PRO A 2 33.07 5.37 -18.85
N ASN A 3 33.69 5.41 -17.67
CA ASN A 3 33.00 5.17 -16.40
C ASN A 3 32.02 6.32 -16.15
N THR A 4 30.75 6.00 -15.99
CA THR A 4 29.69 7.00 -15.87
C THR A 4 28.48 6.44 -15.15
N ASN A 5 27.58 7.34 -14.73
CA ASN A 5 26.33 6.98 -14.11
C ASN A 5 25.19 7.10 -15.12
N LEU A 6 24.27 6.14 -15.10
CA LEU A 6 23.04 6.14 -15.86
C LEU A 6 21.85 6.15 -14.91
N THR A 7 21.00 7.17 -15.05
CA THR A 7 19.74 7.25 -14.31
C THR A 7 18.58 6.91 -15.24
N ILE A 8 17.76 5.94 -14.84
CA ILE A 8 16.52 5.59 -15.54
C ILE A 8 15.36 5.98 -14.65
N ASN A 9 14.51 6.88 -15.11
CA ASN A 9 13.32 7.32 -14.39
C ASN A 9 12.06 6.82 -15.11
N THR A 10 11.25 6.07 -14.39
CA THR A 10 9.95 5.57 -14.85
C THR A 10 8.85 6.16 -13.99
N ASN A 11 7.60 6.01 -14.41
CA ASN A 11 6.45 6.45 -13.62
C ASN A 11 6.33 5.79 -12.22
N ARG A 12 7.06 4.71 -11.93
CA ARG A 12 6.96 3.96 -10.66
C ARG A 12 8.28 3.82 -9.89
N ARG A 13 9.42 3.91 -10.57
CA ARG A 13 10.74 3.60 -10.01
C ARG A 13 11.83 4.45 -10.67
N THR A 14 12.85 4.75 -9.88
CA THR A 14 14.09 5.37 -10.34
C THR A 14 15.22 4.37 -10.12
N TYR A 15 16.03 4.13 -11.14
CA TYR A 15 17.21 3.28 -11.08
C TYR A 15 18.45 4.15 -11.26
N LEU A 16 19.45 3.91 -10.41
CA LEU A 16 20.79 4.47 -10.56
C LEU A 16 21.74 3.31 -10.87
N ILE A 17 22.34 3.34 -12.05
CA ILE A 17 23.25 2.30 -12.54
C ILE A 17 24.62 2.94 -12.70
N GLU A 18 25.63 2.36 -12.04
CA GLU A 18 27.04 2.71 -12.27
C GLU A 18 27.58 1.85 -13.42
N LEU A 19 28.01 2.50 -14.50
CA LEU A 19 28.60 1.84 -15.65
C LEU A 19 30.12 1.85 -15.52
N LYS A 20 30.72 0.67 -15.58
CA LYS A 20 32.18 0.48 -15.57
C LYS A 20 32.63 -0.18 -16.84
N LEU A 21 33.75 0.29 -17.38
CA LEU A 21 34.47 -0.46 -18.41
C LEU A 21 35.21 -1.61 -17.74
N VAL A 22 35.05 -2.81 -18.30
CA VAL A 22 35.74 -4.03 -17.86
C VAL A 22 36.69 -4.50 -18.96
N GLU A 23 37.84 -5.03 -18.57
CA GLU A 23 38.89 -5.47 -19.50
C GLU A 23 38.62 -6.87 -20.07
N ARG A 24 37.99 -7.74 -19.27
CA ARG A 24 37.71 -9.13 -19.65
C ARG A 24 36.23 -9.30 -19.88
N THR A 25 35.88 -10.01 -20.94
CA THR A 25 34.48 -10.28 -21.31
C THR A 25 33.75 -11.10 -20.23
N GLN A 26 34.47 -11.94 -19.49
CA GLN A 26 33.93 -12.75 -18.38
C GLN A 26 33.41 -11.90 -17.21
N ASP A 27 33.94 -10.69 -17.05
CA ASP A 27 33.53 -9.76 -16.00
C ASP A 27 32.36 -8.86 -16.45
N SER A 28 31.91 -9.01 -17.71
CA SER A 28 30.77 -8.25 -18.23
C SER A 28 29.44 -8.85 -17.79
N THR A 29 28.49 -8.00 -17.44
CA THR A 29 27.12 -8.40 -17.13
C THR A 29 26.24 -8.24 -18.36
N TYR A 30 25.81 -9.34 -18.97
CA TYR A 30 24.96 -9.33 -20.17
C TYR A 30 23.49 -9.04 -19.87
N LEU A 31 23.02 -9.37 -18.66
CA LEU A 31 21.62 -9.24 -18.27
C LEU A 31 21.51 -8.78 -16.82
N LEU A 32 20.81 -7.66 -16.61
CA LEU A 32 20.44 -7.17 -15.30
C LEU A 32 18.93 -7.34 -15.10
N ARG A 33 18.53 -8.13 -14.09
CA ARG A 33 17.11 -8.37 -13.77
C ARG A 33 16.81 -7.98 -12.33
N PHE A 34 15.79 -7.14 -12.16
CA PHE A 34 15.27 -6.77 -10.85
C PHE A 34 14.05 -7.62 -10.51
N THR A 35 14.10 -8.35 -9.38
CA THR A 35 12.92 -9.00 -8.80
C THR A 35 12.34 -8.09 -7.73
N TYR A 36 11.05 -7.83 -7.82
CA TYR A 36 10.37 -6.94 -6.88
C TYR A 36 9.59 -7.73 -5.84
N PRO A 37 9.62 -7.34 -4.56
CA PRO A 37 8.81 -7.99 -3.55
C PRO A 37 7.32 -7.77 -3.84
N GLU A 38 6.51 -8.72 -3.41
CA GLU A 38 5.07 -8.53 -3.40
C GLU A 38 4.70 -7.33 -2.53
N PRO A 39 3.68 -6.55 -2.92
CA PRO A 39 3.17 -5.48 -2.07
C PRO A 39 2.77 -6.04 -0.70
N PRO A 40 3.03 -5.30 0.41
CA PRO A 40 2.58 -5.73 1.72
C PRO A 40 1.07 -5.96 1.68
N LYS A 41 0.63 -7.11 2.20
CA LYS A 41 -0.79 -7.40 2.32
C LYS A 41 -1.42 -6.25 3.11
N LYS A 42 -2.46 -5.63 2.54
CA LYS A 42 -3.25 -4.63 3.28
C LYS A 42 -3.66 -5.32 4.58
N SER A 43 -3.32 -4.73 5.73
CA SER A 43 -3.93 -5.14 6.98
C SER A 43 -5.43 -5.04 6.73
N GLY A 44 -6.11 -6.17 6.61
CA GLY A 44 -7.56 -6.15 6.66
C GLY A 44 -7.86 -5.40 7.93
N ALA A 45 -8.50 -4.23 7.82
CA ALA A 45 -9.07 -3.60 8.99
C ALA A 45 -9.84 -4.73 9.64
N ALA A 46 -9.39 -5.17 10.82
CA ALA A 46 -10.11 -6.18 11.56
C ALA A 46 -11.49 -5.56 11.68
N ARG A 47 -12.42 -6.03 10.84
CA ARG A 47 -13.81 -5.67 10.96
C ARG A 47 -14.07 -6.18 12.36
N ARG A 48 -14.15 -5.26 13.33
CA ARG A 48 -14.58 -5.64 14.68
C ARG A 48 -15.82 -6.44 14.40
N ASP A 49 -15.73 -7.74 14.66
CA ASP A 49 -16.89 -8.59 14.56
C ASP A 49 -17.93 -7.84 15.40
N PRO A 50 -19.01 -7.30 14.79
CA PRO A 50 -19.99 -6.58 15.56
C PRO A 50 -20.60 -7.65 16.45
N GLY A 51 -20.02 -7.82 17.64
CA GLY A 51 -20.40 -8.86 18.57
C GLY A 51 -21.91 -8.90 18.67
N ASN A 52 -22.47 -10.10 18.80
CA ASN A 52 -23.90 -10.30 18.78
C ASN A 52 -24.57 -9.23 19.67
N PRO A 53 -25.37 -8.30 19.10
CA PRO A 53 -25.94 -7.20 19.86
C PRO A 53 -26.92 -7.68 20.94
N CYS A 54 -27.26 -8.98 20.93
CA CYS A 54 -28.12 -9.65 21.88
C CYS A 54 -27.36 -10.46 22.94
N GLU A 55 -26.01 -10.54 22.92
CA GLU A 55 -25.22 -11.18 23.98
C GLU A 55 -24.91 -10.18 25.10
N GLY A 56 -25.78 -10.13 26.11
CA GLY A 56 -25.63 -9.31 27.32
C GLY A 56 -26.99 -8.97 27.94
N PRO A 57 -27.05 -8.47 29.18
CA PRO A 57 -28.30 -7.95 29.74
C PRO A 57 -28.79 -6.83 28.82
N VAL A 58 -29.96 -7.05 28.21
CA VAL A 58 -30.57 -6.26 27.16
C VAL A 58 -30.26 -4.77 27.33
N GLN A 59 -29.37 -4.21 26.51
CA GLN A 59 -29.18 -2.76 26.44
C GLN A 59 -30.33 -2.16 25.62
N ASN A 60 -31.48 -2.03 26.27
CA ASN A 60 -32.56 -1.15 25.82
C ASN A 60 -32.14 0.31 26.06
N GLY A 61 -31.12 0.77 25.35
CA GLY A 61 -30.89 2.21 25.19
C GLY A 61 -32.07 2.81 24.41
N PRO A 62 -32.41 4.09 24.62
CA PRO A 62 -33.46 4.73 23.85
C PRO A 62 -33.04 4.77 22.38
N TYR A 63 -33.62 3.90 21.56
CA TYR A 63 -33.46 3.96 20.12
C TYR A 63 -34.17 5.23 19.63
N GLN A 64 -33.41 6.19 19.10
CA GLN A 64 -34.00 7.23 18.27
C GLN A 64 -34.52 6.58 17.00
N LYS A 65 -35.83 6.34 16.97
CA LYS A 65 -36.55 6.09 15.72
C LYS A 65 -36.32 7.34 14.87
N ARG A 66 -35.55 7.22 13.78
CA ARG A 66 -35.57 8.25 12.74
C ARG A 66 -36.99 8.26 12.19
N SER A 67 -37.83 9.14 12.73
CA SER A 67 -39.09 9.49 12.08
C SER A 67 -38.75 10.13 10.74
N ASN A 68 -39.60 9.90 9.75
CA ASN A 68 -39.53 10.56 8.46
C ASN A 68 -39.51 12.09 8.64
N GLU A 69 -38.73 12.77 7.80
CA GLU A 69 -38.76 14.22 7.48
C GLU A 69 -39.14 15.14 8.66
N GLU A 70 -38.22 15.72 9.43
CA GLU A 70 -37.34 16.80 9.01
C GLU A 70 -36.09 16.81 9.90
N SER A 71 -34.93 16.53 9.32
CA SER A 71 -33.65 16.79 9.97
C SER A 71 -33.40 18.30 10.02
N ARG A 72 -33.73 18.95 11.14
CA ARG A 72 -33.17 20.26 11.48
C ARG A 72 -31.79 20.07 12.12
N SER A 73 -30.77 20.42 11.36
CA SER A 73 -29.39 20.63 11.82
C SER A 73 -29.37 21.61 13.00
N ILE A 74 -28.65 21.27 14.06
CA ILE A 74 -28.31 22.21 15.13
C ILE A 74 -26.99 22.90 14.75
N ALA A 75 -26.99 24.21 15.02
CA ALA A 75 -26.05 25.27 14.64
C ALA A 75 -24.56 25.01 14.92
#